data_AF-A0A327Q2D0-F1
#
_entry.id   AF-A0A327Q2D0-F1
#
_cell.length_a   1.000
_cell.length_b   1.000
_cell.length_c   1.000
_cell.angle_alpha   90.00
_cell.angle_beta   90.00
_cell.angle_gamma   90.00
#
_symmetry.space_group_name_H-M   'P 1'
#
loop_
_entity.id
_entity.type
_entity.pdbx_description
1 polymer ?
#
loop_
_entity_poly.entity_id
_entity_poly.type
_entity_poly.pdbx_seq_one_letter_code
_entity_poly.pdbx_strand_id
1 'polypeptide(L)'
;MSSQKIAAILFAITALFCLIAGFTFFSDRAYNIHIAGGYVTLPSLVVLGAFALLMVTYACFYYAYPALFPFKWLTWLHVLLLIPTSIHFMFQPDWFPQGPRRYYENASFIGQYQSTFLMIFMAAQVLFIVHLAIGVVKAASRKSKTA
;
A
#
# COMPACT_ATOMS: atom_id res chain seq x y z
N MET A 1 -16.09 11.43 -15.36
CA MET A 1 -15.70 10.59 -14.20
C MET A 1 -14.97 11.45 -13.17
N SER A 2 -15.26 11.33 -11.86
CA SER A 2 -14.59 12.16 -10.85
C SER A 2 -13.16 11.69 -10.59
N SER A 3 -12.27 12.58 -10.13
CA SER A 3 -10.87 12.24 -9.83
C SER A 3 -10.73 11.10 -8.82
N GLN A 4 -11.65 10.99 -7.86
CA GLN A 4 -11.70 9.92 -6.87
C GLN A 4 -12.00 8.57 -7.52
N LYS A 5 -12.91 8.52 -8.50
CA LYS A 5 -13.19 7.27 -9.24
C LYS A 5 -12.00 6.83 -10.09
N ILE A 6 -11.24 7.77 -10.66
CA ILE A 6 -9.97 7.46 -11.34
C ILE A 6 -8.97 6.88 -10.35
N ALA A 7 -8.79 7.52 -9.19
CA ALA A 7 -7.92 7.00 -8.12
C ALA A 7 -8.33 5.59 -7.67
N ALA A 8 -9.62 5.32 -7.53
CA ALA A 8 -10.13 3.99 -7.19
C ALA A 8 -9.75 2.93 -8.23
N ILE A 9 -9.86 3.25 -9.53
CA ILE A 9 -9.46 2.35 -10.61
C ILE A 9 -7.94 2.09 -10.55
N LEU A 10 -7.13 3.13 -10.32
CA LEU A 10 -5.68 2.98 -10.20
C LEU A 10 -5.33 2.06 -9.02
N PHE A 11 -5.95 2.25 -7.85
CA PHE A 11 -5.73 1.35 -6.71
C PHE A 11 -6.18 -0.08 -6.98
N ALA A 12 -7.33 -0.28 -7.66
CA ALA A 12 -7.78 -1.62 -8.03
C ALA A 12 -6.80 -2.32 -9.00
N ILE A 13 -6.27 -1.58 -9.98
CA ILE A 13 -5.23 -2.06 -10.89
C ILE A 13 -3.97 -2.43 -10.09
N THR A 14 -3.48 -1.55 -9.21
CA THR A 14 -2.33 -1.84 -8.36
C THR A 14 -2.54 -3.06 -7.46
N ALA A 15 -3.75 -3.24 -6.90
CA ALA A 15 -4.10 -4.43 -6.12
C ALA A 15 -3.96 -5.71 -6.94
N LEU A 16 -4.47 -5.70 -8.17
CA LEU A 16 -4.37 -6.84 -9.10
C LEU A 16 -2.90 -7.14 -9.42
N PHE A 17 -2.09 -6.11 -9.67
CA PHE A 17 -0.64 -6.27 -9.87
C PHE A 17 0.04 -6.89 -8.64
N CYS A 18 -0.29 -6.46 -7.42
CA CYS A 18 0.23 -7.06 -6.19
C CYS A 18 -0.10 -8.56 -6.09
N LEU A 19 -1.34 -8.94 -6.40
CA LEU A 19 -1.75 -10.35 -6.40
C LEU A 19 -1.00 -11.17 -7.46
N ILE A 20 -0.96 -10.68 -8.70
CA ILE A 20 -0.27 -11.36 -9.80
C ILE A 20 1.22 -11.55 -9.46
N ALA A 21 1.89 -10.52 -8.95
CA ALA A 21 3.27 -10.61 -8.52
C ALA A 21 3.44 -11.65 -7.39
N GLY A 22 2.60 -11.60 -6.36
CA GLY A 22 2.60 -12.58 -5.27
C GLY A 22 2.48 -14.02 -5.75
N PHE A 23 1.55 -14.30 -6.68
CA PHE A 23 1.41 -15.62 -7.28
C PHE A 23 2.61 -16.01 -8.15
N THR A 24 3.11 -15.09 -8.97
CA THR A 24 4.24 -15.35 -9.88
C THR A 24 5.49 -15.73 -9.10
N PHE A 25 5.85 -14.96 -8.07
CA PHE A 25 7.03 -15.23 -7.25
C PHE A 25 6.90 -16.48 -6.38
N PHE A 26 5.68 -16.81 -5.91
CA PHE A 26 5.47 -17.98 -5.06
C PHE A 26 5.37 -19.30 -5.85
N SER A 27 4.82 -19.23 -7.07
CA SER A 27 4.62 -20.40 -7.94
C SER A 27 5.90 -20.89 -8.62
N ASP A 28 6.95 -20.06 -8.68
CA ASP A 28 8.24 -20.45 -9.22
C ASP A 28 8.98 -21.36 -8.24
N ARG A 29 9.01 -22.66 -8.57
CA ARG A 29 9.66 -23.71 -7.79
C ARG A 29 11.17 -23.51 -7.69
N ALA A 30 11.83 -22.97 -8.72
CA ALA A 30 13.26 -22.72 -8.72
C ALA A 30 13.60 -21.56 -7.77
N TYR A 31 12.80 -20.49 -7.80
CA TYR A 31 12.92 -19.40 -6.85
C TYR A 31 12.71 -19.90 -5.41
N ASN A 32 11.62 -20.63 -5.15
CA ASN A 32 11.22 -21.09 -3.83
C ASN A 32 12.30 -21.93 -3.11
N ILE A 33 13.08 -22.74 -3.84
CA ILE A 33 14.18 -23.56 -3.28
C ILE A 33 15.34 -22.70 -2.76
N HIS A 34 15.65 -21.58 -3.44
CA HIS A 34 16.74 -20.67 -3.04
C HIS A 34 16.37 -19.70 -1.93
N ILE A 35 15.07 -19.53 -1.67
CA ILE A 35 14.57 -18.63 -0.62
C ILE A 35 13.94 -19.37 0.56
N ALA A 36 13.76 -20.70 0.48
CA ALA A 36 13.20 -21.55 1.53
C ALA A 36 13.98 -21.43 2.85
N GLY A 37 13.27 -21.13 3.95
CA GLY A 37 13.87 -20.94 5.28
C GLY A 37 14.57 -19.59 5.49
N GLY A 38 14.82 -18.85 4.41
CA GLY A 38 15.32 -17.49 4.43
C GLY A 38 14.23 -16.47 4.71
N TYR A 39 14.66 -15.27 5.05
CA TYR A 39 13.79 -14.14 5.23
C TYR A 39 12.99 -13.73 3.96
N VAL A 40 13.43 -14.15 2.76
CA VAL A 40 12.80 -13.86 1.45
C VAL A 40 11.52 -14.68 1.16
N THR A 41 11.26 -15.80 1.86
CA THR A 41 10.08 -16.66 1.59
C THR A 41 8.79 -16.27 2.32
N LEU A 42 8.86 -15.55 3.43
CA LEU A 42 7.69 -15.08 4.18
C LEU A 42 6.98 -13.80 3.65
N PRO A 43 7.64 -12.87 2.93
CA PRO A 43 7.06 -11.57 2.63
C PRO A 43 6.25 -11.58 1.33
N SER A 44 6.64 -12.32 0.30
CA SER A 44 6.05 -12.09 -1.04
C SER A 44 4.55 -12.35 -1.09
N LEU A 45 4.02 -13.43 -0.52
CA LEU A 45 2.56 -13.68 -0.56
C LEU A 45 1.80 -12.90 0.51
N VAL A 46 2.29 -12.88 1.76
CA VAL A 46 1.59 -12.24 2.88
C VAL A 46 1.65 -10.73 2.79
N VAL A 47 2.82 -10.16 2.47
CA VAL A 47 2.99 -8.70 2.33
C VAL A 47 2.30 -8.20 1.07
N LEU A 48 2.48 -8.85 -0.09
CA LEU A 48 1.76 -8.41 -1.30
C LEU A 48 0.26 -8.65 -1.21
N GLY A 49 -0.18 -9.71 -0.54
CA GLY A 49 -1.59 -9.93 -0.21
C GLY A 49 -2.16 -8.82 0.68
N ALA A 50 -1.41 -8.40 1.72
CA ALA A 50 -1.79 -7.28 2.57
C ALA A 50 -1.85 -5.96 1.80
N PHE A 51 -0.86 -5.68 0.94
CA PHE A 51 -0.89 -4.51 0.04
C PHE A 51 -2.09 -4.56 -0.92
N ALA A 52 -2.39 -5.72 -1.50
CA ALA A 52 -3.55 -5.87 -2.38
C ALA A 52 -4.86 -5.56 -1.64
N LEU A 53 -5.04 -6.11 -0.43
CA LEU A 53 -6.22 -5.86 0.40
C LEU A 53 -6.35 -4.37 0.78
N LEU A 54 -5.23 -3.74 1.13
CA LEU A 54 -5.15 -2.33 1.45
C LEU A 54 -5.57 -1.46 0.25
N MET A 55 -5.05 -1.79 -0.94
CA MET A 55 -5.41 -1.10 -2.19
C MET A 55 -6.88 -1.26 -2.56
N VAL A 56 -7.43 -2.47 -2.41
CA VAL A 56 -8.88 -2.72 -2.58
C VAL A 56 -9.68 -1.86 -1.60
N THR A 57 -9.24 -1.77 -0.35
CA THR A 57 -9.90 -0.95 0.68
C THR A 57 -9.98 0.51 0.23
N TYR A 58 -8.87 1.11 -0.22
CA TYR A 58 -8.90 2.48 -0.74
C TYR A 58 -9.76 2.62 -2.00
N ALA A 59 -9.69 1.66 -2.92
CA ALA A 59 -10.54 1.65 -4.10
C ALA A 59 -12.02 1.69 -3.72
N CYS A 60 -12.44 0.87 -2.75
CA CYS A 60 -13.80 0.88 -2.22
C CYS A 60 -14.17 2.24 -1.62
N PHE A 61 -13.31 2.83 -0.78
CA PHE A 61 -13.59 4.14 -0.18
C PHE A 61 -13.74 5.26 -1.23
N TYR A 62 -12.80 5.36 -2.18
CA TYR A 62 -12.83 6.40 -3.21
C TYR A 62 -13.96 6.21 -4.23
N TYR A 63 -14.37 4.96 -4.48
CA TYR A 63 -15.47 4.66 -5.39
C TYR A 63 -16.85 4.86 -4.75
N ALA A 64 -17.04 4.29 -3.55
CA ALA A 64 -18.34 4.29 -2.86
C ALA A 64 -18.63 5.62 -2.15
N TYR A 65 -17.61 6.30 -1.61
CA TYR A 65 -17.77 7.49 -0.78
C TYR A 65 -16.97 8.70 -1.28
N PRO A 66 -17.09 9.12 -2.55
CA PRO A 66 -16.30 10.24 -3.10
C PRO A 66 -16.56 11.57 -2.38
N ALA A 67 -17.74 11.73 -1.76
CA ALA A 67 -18.09 12.92 -0.98
C ALA A 67 -17.23 13.10 0.29
N LEU A 68 -16.67 12.01 0.83
CA LEU A 68 -15.75 12.03 1.98
C LEU A 68 -14.33 12.47 1.59
N PHE A 69 -14.05 12.65 0.30
CA PHE A 69 -12.72 13.06 -0.17
C PHE A 69 -12.83 14.38 -0.96
N PRO A 70 -13.14 15.51 -0.28
CA PRO A 70 -13.56 16.76 -0.93
C PRO A 70 -12.43 17.45 -1.72
N PHE A 71 -11.18 17.22 -1.35
CA PHE A 71 -10.01 17.80 -2.02
C PHE A 71 -9.38 16.84 -3.03
N LYS A 72 -9.38 17.25 -4.30
CA LYS A 72 -8.80 16.46 -5.40
C LYS A 72 -7.30 16.29 -5.26
N TRP A 73 -6.58 17.34 -4.87
CA TRP A 73 -5.11 17.30 -4.76
C TRP A 73 -4.63 16.34 -3.66
N LEU A 74 -5.34 16.25 -2.52
CA LEU A 74 -5.04 15.27 -1.46
C LEU A 74 -5.25 13.82 -1.95
N THR A 75 -6.27 13.59 -2.79
CA THR A 75 -6.48 12.28 -3.43
C THR A 75 -5.29 11.89 -4.28
N TRP A 76 -4.83 12.82 -5.15
CA TRP A 76 -3.70 12.56 -6.02
C TRP A 76 -2.38 12.45 -5.27
N LEU A 77 -2.17 13.25 -4.23
CA LEU A 77 -1.01 13.10 -3.36
C LEU A 77 -1.01 11.71 -2.71
N HIS A 78 -2.16 11.23 -2.23
CA HIS A 78 -2.26 9.87 -1.67
C HIS A 78 -1.93 8.79 -2.73
N VAL A 79 -2.47 8.91 -3.94
CA VAL A 79 -2.14 8.02 -5.07
C VAL A 79 -0.63 8.02 -5.38
N LEU A 80 -0.04 9.21 -5.48
CA LEU A 80 1.37 9.41 -5.82
C LEU A 80 2.34 8.93 -4.73
N LEU A 81 1.94 8.94 -3.46
CA LEU A 81 2.76 8.39 -2.39
C LEU A 81 2.61 6.86 -2.33
N LEU A 82 1.39 6.34 -2.46
CA LEU A 82 1.11 4.95 -2.13
C LEU A 82 1.44 3.98 -3.29
N ILE A 83 1.14 4.34 -4.54
CA ILE A 83 1.41 3.45 -5.70
C ILE A 83 2.92 3.21 -5.87
N PRO A 84 3.78 4.24 -5.98
CA PRO A 84 5.22 4.02 -6.15
C PRO A 84 5.84 3.27 -4.98
N THR A 85 5.36 3.53 -3.76
CA THR A 85 5.83 2.81 -2.56
C THR A 85 5.46 1.33 -2.61
N SER A 86 4.25 1.00 -3.08
CA SER A 86 3.82 -0.38 -3.23
C SER A 86 4.59 -1.11 -4.33
N ILE A 87 4.85 -0.42 -5.46
CA ILE A 87 5.71 -0.93 -6.54
C ILE A 87 7.13 -1.16 -6.02
N HIS A 88 7.69 -0.21 -5.28
CA HIS A 88 9.03 -0.37 -4.68
C HIS A 88 9.11 -1.61 -3.81
N PHE A 89 8.10 -1.79 -2.95
CA PHE A 89 7.98 -2.99 -2.13
C PHE A 89 7.84 -4.27 -2.98
N MET A 90 7.07 -4.26 -4.07
CA MET A 90 6.95 -5.42 -4.97
C MET A 90 8.27 -5.86 -5.62
N PHE A 91 9.11 -4.90 -6.01
CA PHE A 91 10.27 -5.16 -6.88
C PHE A 91 11.62 -5.03 -6.21
N GLN A 92 11.68 -4.71 -4.92
CA GLN A 92 12.92 -4.82 -4.17
C GLN A 92 13.08 -6.28 -3.74
N PRO A 93 14.08 -7.04 -4.21
CA PRO A 93 14.35 -8.40 -3.75
C PRO A 93 15.17 -8.43 -2.45
N ASP A 94 15.85 -7.33 -2.13
CA ASP A 94 16.81 -7.20 -1.02
C ASP A 94 16.15 -6.90 0.33
N TRP A 95 14.88 -7.25 0.52
CA TRP A 95 14.21 -6.98 1.80
C TRP A 95 14.91 -7.67 2.98
N PHE A 96 15.70 -8.68 2.66
CA PHE A 96 16.05 -9.74 3.56
C PHE A 96 17.44 -10.27 3.22
N PRO A 97 18.44 -10.04 4.08
CA PRO A 97 19.75 -10.65 3.90
C PRO A 97 19.55 -12.17 3.80
N GLN A 98 20.44 -12.82 3.04
CA GLN A 98 20.52 -14.28 3.01
C GLN A 98 20.90 -14.77 4.42
N GLY A 99 19.88 -14.98 5.24
CA GLY A 99 20.02 -15.29 6.64
C GLY A 99 18.79 -16.06 7.11
N PRO A 100 18.95 -16.91 8.13
CA PRO A 100 17.84 -17.62 8.73
C PRO A 100 16.86 -16.61 9.33
N ARG A 101 15.56 -16.86 9.15
CA ARG A 101 14.49 -16.05 9.76
C ARG A 101 14.70 -15.91 11.29
N ARG A 102 14.22 -14.79 11.86
CA ARG A 102 14.14 -14.48 13.32
C ARG A 102 15.44 -14.03 14.01
N TYR A 103 16.52 -13.75 13.27
CA TYR A 103 17.76 -13.17 13.79
C TYR A 103 17.88 -11.66 13.49
N TYR A 104 17.83 -10.84 14.54
CA TYR A 104 17.82 -9.36 14.44
C TYR A 104 19.20 -8.73 14.12
N GLU A 105 20.24 -9.53 13.90
CA GLU A 105 21.63 -9.06 13.96
C GLU A 105 22.12 -8.29 12.72
N ASN A 106 21.42 -8.33 11.59
CA ASN A 106 21.82 -7.64 10.34
C ASN A 106 21.08 -6.32 10.08
N ALA A 107 20.75 -5.55 11.13
CA ALA A 107 19.93 -4.33 11.02
C ALA A 107 20.61 -3.14 10.32
N SER A 108 21.95 -3.08 10.27
CA SER A 108 22.68 -1.90 9.82
C SER A 108 22.70 -1.68 8.30
N PHE A 109 22.68 -2.74 7.49
CA PHE A 109 22.69 -2.65 6.01
C PHE A 109 21.28 -2.47 5.42
N ILE A 110 20.27 -2.98 6.14
CA ILE A 110 18.86 -2.99 5.74
C ILE A 110 18.19 -1.62 6.00
N GLY A 111 18.66 -0.87 7.00
CA GLY A 111 17.92 0.23 7.61
C GLY A 111 17.75 1.51 6.79
N GLN A 112 18.65 1.85 5.85
CA GLN A 112 18.68 3.22 5.31
C GLN A 112 17.74 3.44 4.12
N TYR A 113 17.65 2.49 3.17
CA TYR A 113 16.72 2.61 2.03
C TYR A 113 15.30 2.14 2.38
N GLN A 114 15.16 1.13 3.23
CA GLN A 114 13.84 0.63 3.65
C GLN A 114 13.09 1.62 4.56
N SER A 115 13.81 2.35 5.41
CA SER A 115 13.19 3.35 6.30
C SER A 115 12.50 4.46 5.51
N THR A 116 13.07 4.90 4.38
CA THR A 116 12.51 6.00 3.60
C THR A 116 11.15 5.64 2.98
N PHE A 117 11.04 4.50 2.29
CA PHE A 117 9.78 4.06 1.69
C PHE A 117 8.75 3.65 2.75
N LEU A 118 9.18 3.11 3.88
CA LEU A 118 8.30 2.87 5.02
C LEU A 118 7.76 4.19 5.59
N MET A 119 8.60 5.23 5.73
CA MET A 119 8.15 6.55 6.16
C MET A 119 7.16 7.16 5.16
N ILE A 120 7.42 7.04 3.85
CA ILE A 120 6.51 7.50 2.80
C ILE A 120 5.17 6.74 2.87
N PHE A 121 5.21 5.42 3.07
CA PHE A 121 4.02 4.61 3.25
C PHE A 121 3.21 5.10 4.47
N MET A 122 3.86 5.28 5.62
CA MET A 122 3.20 5.77 6.84
C MET A 122 2.63 7.17 6.65
N ALA A 123 3.34 8.07 5.95
CA ALA A 123 2.83 9.39 5.59
C ALA A 123 1.58 9.31 4.70
N ALA A 124 1.55 8.37 3.74
CA ALA A 124 0.37 8.11 2.90
C ALA A 124 -0.83 7.63 3.74
N GLN A 125 -0.60 6.79 4.76
CA GLN A 125 -1.64 6.36 5.70
C GLN A 125 -2.24 7.52 6.48
N VAL A 126 -1.38 8.35 7.06
CA VAL A 126 -1.80 9.55 7.81
C VAL A 126 -2.55 10.50 6.90
N LEU A 127 -2.08 10.71 5.67
CA LEU A 127 -2.74 11.55 4.68
C LEU A 127 -4.16 11.06 4.38
N PHE A 128 -4.35 9.75 4.18
CA PHE A 128 -5.66 9.16 3.95
C PHE A 128 -6.61 9.39 5.14
N ILE A 129 -6.14 9.12 6.37
CA ILE A 129 -6.93 9.30 7.60
C ILE A 129 -7.34 10.76 7.77
N VAL A 130 -6.40 11.70 7.61
CA VAL A 130 -6.66 13.13 7.70
C VAL A 130 -7.66 13.57 6.63
N HIS A 131 -7.49 13.11 5.39
CA HIS A 131 -8.39 13.46 4.29
C HIS A 131 -9.81 12.96 4.54
N LEU A 132 -9.94 11.72 5.01
CA LEU A 132 -11.20 11.11 5.40
C LEU A 132 -11.85 11.88 6.56
N ALA A 133 -11.09 12.22 7.60
CA ALA A 133 -11.58 12.97 8.77
C ALA A 133 -12.13 14.34 8.37
N ILE A 134 -11.42 15.08 7.50
CA ILE A 134 -11.91 16.36 6.99
C ILE A 134 -13.22 16.16 6.21
N GLY A 135 -13.31 15.10 5.41
CA GLY A 135 -14.53 14.72 4.71
C GLY A 135 -15.71 14.48 5.63
N VAL A 136 -15.51 13.69 6.68
CA VAL A 136 -16.52 13.37 7.69
C VAL A 136 -17.01 14.64 8.41
N VAL A 137 -16.09 15.49 8.88
CA VAL A 137 -16.46 16.76 9.55
C VAL A 137 -17.23 17.68 8.60
N LYS A 138 -16.81 17.77 7.33
CA LYS A 138 -17.50 18.57 6.31
C LYS A 138 -18.88 18.02 5.97
N ALA A 139 -19.06 16.70 5.97
CA ALA A 139 -20.36 16.07 5.77
C ALA A 139 -21.30 16.31 6.98
N ALA A 140 -20.80 16.15 8.20
CA ALA A 140 -21.56 16.36 9.43
C ALA A 140 -22.04 17.82 9.59
N SER A 141 -21.17 18.79 9.32
CA SER A 141 -21.50 20.23 9.43
C SER A 141 -22.56 20.68 8.41
N ARG A 142 -22.68 20.03 7.25
CA ARG A 142 -23.77 20.30 6.28
C ARG A 142 -25.11 19.83 6.81
N LYS A 143 -25.16 18.64 7.42
CA LYS A 143 -26.39 18.06 7.97
C LYS A 143 -26.95 18.91 9.13
N SER A 144 -26.08 19.50 9.94
CA SER A 144 -26.47 20.41 11.03
C SER A 144 -27.06 21.74 10.56
N LYS A 145 -26.79 22.19 9.32
CA LYS A 145 -27.31 23.46 8.78
C LYS A 145 -28.67 23.32 8.08
N THR A 146 -29.07 22.08 7.81
CA THR A 146 -30.32 21.73 7.12
C THR A 146 -31.41 21.22 8.07
N ALA A 147 -31.12 21.13 9.36
CA ALA A 147 -32.03 20.77 10.44
C ALA A 147 -32.39 22.04 11.22
#